data_AF-A0A3P6TV94-F1
#
_entry.id   AF-A0A3P6TV94-F1
#
_cell.length_a   1.000
_cell.length_b   1.000
_cell.length_c   1.000
_cell.angle_alpha   90.00
_cell.angle_beta   90.00
_cell.angle_gamma   90.00
#
_symmetry.space_group_name_H-M   'P 1'
#
loop_
_entity.id
_entity.type
_entity.pdbx_description
1 polymer ?
#
loop_
_entity_poly.entity_id
_entity_poly.type
_entity_poly.pdbx_seq_one_letter_code
_entity_poly.pdbx_strand_id
1 'polypeptide(L)'
;MSCVEEAVVGRPCTFMIDAAKAGAGNMEIIVSVENRNVPNFVQAEGQAKFKVSFTPQEAKDHHISVRFNGEPIPGLKKDFFQT
;
A
#
# COMPACT_ATOMS: atom_id res chain seq x y z
N MET A 1 -0.51 9.23 -16.94
CA MET A 1 0.56 9.53 -15.98
C MET A 1 -0.10 9.65 -14.62
N SER A 2 -0.20 8.56 -13.85
CA SER A 2 -0.76 8.65 -12.50
C SER A 2 0.36 9.01 -11.55
N CYS A 3 0.23 10.17 -10.91
CA CYS A 3 1.13 10.71 -9.91
C CYS A 3 1.58 9.62 -8.94
N VAL A 4 2.82 9.17 -9.09
CA VAL A 4 3.54 8.56 -7.98
C VAL A 4 3.85 9.75 -7.08
N GLU A 5 3.16 9.87 -5.96
CA GLU A 5 3.63 10.77 -4.91
C GLU A 5 5.02 10.25 -4.52
N GLU A 6 6.07 11.00 -4.85
CA GLU A 6 7.43 10.69 -4.41
C GLU A 6 7.41 10.59 -2.89
N ALA A 7 7.65 9.40 -2.37
CA ALA A 7 7.80 9.25 -0.94
C ALA A 7 9.12 9.92 -0.54
N VAL A 8 9.25 10.41 0.69
CA VAL A 8 10.48 11.06 1.14
C VAL A 8 11.00 10.29 2.34
N VAL A 9 12.29 9.95 2.33
CA VAL A 9 12.94 9.26 3.46
C VAL A 9 12.67 10.02 4.76
N GLY A 10 12.21 9.30 5.79
CA GLY A 10 11.92 9.85 7.11
C GLY A 10 10.60 10.63 7.20
N ARG A 11 9.82 10.76 6.12
CA ARG A 11 8.49 11.37 6.15
C ARG A 11 7.40 10.32 5.97
N PRO A 12 6.35 10.32 6.79
CA PRO A 12 5.19 9.46 6.56
C PRO A 12 4.58 9.76 5.19
N CYS A 13 4.36 8.71 4.41
CA CYS A 13 3.58 8.74 3.18
C CYS A 13 2.30 7.94 3.40
N THR A 14 1.24 8.27 2.67
CA THR A 14 -0.08 7.67 2.87
C THR A 14 -0.78 7.46 1.54
N PHE A 15 -1.43 6.32 1.39
CA PHE A 15 -2.23 6.00 0.22
C PHE A 15 -3.54 5.33 0.61
N MET A 16 -4.48 5.33 -0.33
CA MET A 16 -5.84 4.80 -0.14
C MET A 16 -6.05 3.57 -1.00
N ILE A 17 -6.57 2.52 -0.39
CA ILE A 17 -7.04 1.31 -1.09
C ILE A 17 -8.56 1.32 -1.07
N ASP A 18 -9.17 1.18 -2.26
CA ASP A 18 -10.61 0.94 -2.40
C ASP A 18 -10.83 -0.54 -2.76
N ALA A 19 -11.32 -1.31 -1.79
CA ALA A 19 -11.64 -2.72 -1.94
C ALA A 19 -13.16 -2.97 -2.02
N ALA A 20 -13.99 -1.95 -2.29
CA ALA A 20 -15.45 -2.09 -2.34
C ALA A 20 -15.93 -3.15 -3.34
N LYS A 21 -15.14 -3.41 -4.39
CA LYS A 21 -15.43 -4.43 -5.41
C LYS A 21 -14.85 -5.81 -5.11
N ALA A 22 -14.03 -5.95 -4.06
CA ALA A 22 -13.39 -7.22 -3.71
C ALA A 22 -14.36 -8.17 -2.97
N GLY A 23 -15.38 -7.63 -2.31
CA GLY A 23 -16.37 -8.39 -1.53
C GLY A 23 -16.01 -8.47 -0.04
N ALA A 24 -16.64 -9.42 0.68
CA ALA A 24 -16.36 -9.67 2.09
C ALA A 24 -15.25 -10.72 2.25
N GLY A 25 -14.24 -10.45 3.07
CA GLY A 25 -13.08 -11.32 3.19
C GLY A 25 -11.92 -10.69 3.94
N ASN A 26 -10.81 -11.42 4.00
CA ASN A 26 -9.58 -10.97 4.63
C ASN A 26 -8.72 -10.19 3.62
N MET A 27 -8.23 -9.03 4.03
CA MET A 27 -7.33 -8.21 3.23
C MET A 27 -5.96 -8.16 3.90
N GLU A 28 -4.92 -8.45 3.12
CA GLU A 28 -3.52 -8.41 3.55
C GLU A 28 -2.80 -7.30 2.78
N ILE A 29 -2.09 -6.44 3.50
CA ILE A 29 -1.30 -5.35 2.93
C ILE A 29 0.14 -5.48 3.42
N ILE A 30 1.06 -5.54 2.48
CA ILE A 30 2.49 -5.66 2.74
C ILE A 30 3.19 -4.53 2.00
N VAL A 31 4.01 -3.77 2.71
CA VAL A 31 4.95 -2.81 2.13
C VAL A 31 6.34 -3.43 2.22
N SER A 32 7.11 -3.46 1.15
CA SER A 32 8.45 -4.03 1.16
C SER A 32 9.45 -3.22 0.37
N VAL A 33 10.72 -3.31 0.77
CA VAL A 33 11.88 -2.72 0.09
C VAL A 33 12.96 -3.79 -0.01
N GLU A 34 13.44 -4.08 -1.22
CA GLU A 34 14.44 -5.15 -1.45
C GLU A 34 14.10 -6.48 -0.74
N ASN A 35 12.84 -6.92 -0.80
CA ASN A 35 12.33 -8.13 -0.15
C ASN A 35 12.29 -8.09 1.40
N ARG A 36 12.52 -6.95 2.03
CA ARG A 36 12.33 -6.73 3.48
C ARG A 36 10.99 -6.07 3.74
N ASN A 37 10.27 -6.53 4.77
CA ASN A 37 9.01 -5.94 5.17
C ASN A 37 9.24 -4.57 5.82
N VAL A 38 8.46 -3.57 5.42
CA VAL A 38 8.43 -2.23 5.98
C VAL A 38 7.19 -2.10 6.87
N PRO A 39 7.35 -1.72 8.15
CA PRO A 39 6.22 -1.48 9.03
C PRO A 39 5.27 -0.45 8.42
N ASN A 40 3.99 -0.79 8.38
CA ASN A 40 2.92 0.07 7.90
C ASN A 40 1.77 0.04 8.89
N PHE A 41 0.97 1.10 8.86
CA PHE A 41 -0.23 1.24 9.65
C PHE A 41 -1.43 1.31 8.72
N VAL A 42 -2.48 0.55 9.05
CA VAL A 42 -3.71 0.46 8.26
C VAL A 42 -4.87 0.96 9.10
N GLN A 43 -5.60 1.93 8.57
CA GLN A 43 -6.81 2.47 9.15
C GLN A 43 -8.00 2.19 8.22
N ALA A 44 -9.06 1.60 8.76
CA ALA A 44 -10.30 1.43 8.02
C ALA A 44 -11.09 2.75 8.02
N GLU A 45 -11.46 3.23 6.83
CA GLU A 45 -12.22 4.47 6.63
C GLU A 45 -13.71 4.20 6.34
N GLY A 46 -14.12 2.92 6.34
CA GLY A 46 -15.48 2.48 6.01
C GLY A 46 -15.67 2.21 4.52
N GLN A 47 -16.81 1.60 4.15
CA GLN A 47 -17.13 1.22 2.76
C GLN A 47 -16.02 0.39 2.06
N ALA A 48 -15.33 -0.48 2.81
CA ALA A 48 -14.16 -1.23 2.34
C ALA A 48 -13.03 -0.36 1.75
N LYS A 49 -12.88 0.86 2.28
CA LYS A 49 -11.73 1.74 2.02
C LYS A 49 -10.77 1.70 3.19
N PHE A 50 -9.49 1.69 2.86
CA PHE A 50 -8.41 1.58 3.82
C PHE A 50 -7.35 2.64 3.53
N LYS A 51 -6.98 3.37 4.57
CA LYS A 51 -5.88 4.31 4.55
C LYS A 51 -4.64 3.61 5.08
N VAL A 52 -3.58 3.56 4.28
CA VAL A 52 -2.32 2.90 4.63
C VAL A 52 -1.24 3.95 4.71
N SER A 53 -0.50 3.97 5.82
CA SER A 53 0.64 4.85 6.01
C SER A 53 1.91 4.09 6.36
N PHE A 54 3.03 4.47 5.76
CA PHE A 54 4.35 3.99 6.14
C PHE A 54 5.38 5.13 6.07
N THR A 55 6.52 4.95 6.73
CA THR A 55 7.62 5.91 6.69
C THR A 55 8.82 5.25 6.03
N PRO A 56 9.18 5.62 4.79
CA PRO A 56 10.38 5.09 4.12
C PRO A 56 11.61 5.39 4.96
N GLN A 57 12.50 4.40 5.09
CA GLN A 57 13.77 4.55 5.80
C GLN A 57 14.97 4.64 4.84
N GLU A 58 14.77 4.32 3.56
CA GLU A 58 15.82 4.26 2.53
C GLU A 58 15.29 4.86 1.22
N ALA A 59 16.14 5.53 0.45
CA ALA A 59 15.80 6.09 -0.86
C ALA A 59 15.85 4.99 -1.94
N LYS A 60 14.88 4.07 -1.87
CA LYS A 60 14.76 2.90 -2.74
C LYS A 60 13.31 2.68 -3.13
N ASP A 61 13.10 1.86 -4.17
CA ASP A 61 11.77 1.50 -4.60
C ASP A 61 11.06 0.67 -3.52
N HIS A 62 9.94 1.20 -3.03
CA HIS A 62 9.05 0.49 -2.13
C HIS A 62 7.92 -0.15 -2.95
N HIS A 63 7.66 -1.43 -2.66
CA HIS A 63 6.61 -2.21 -3.29
C HIS A 63 5.47 -2.43 -2.32
N ILE A 64 4.25 -2.20 -2.79
CA ILE A 64 3.03 -2.51 -2.04
C ILE A 64 2.35 -3.71 -2.68
N SER A 65 2.13 -4.74 -1.87
CA SER A 65 1.36 -5.92 -2.23
C SER A 65 0.07 -5.90 -1.44
N VAL A 66 -1.06 -5.93 -2.15
CA VAL A 66 -2.40 -6.06 -1.56
C VAL A 66 -3.03 -7.34 -2.06
N ARG A 67 -3.46 -8.19 -1.12
CA ARG A 67 -4.15 -9.45 -1.39
C ARG A 67 -5.50 -9.47 -0.69
N PHE A 68 -6.47 -10.09 -1.33
CA PHE A 68 -7.79 -10.32 -0.80
C PHE A 68 -8.11 -11.81 -0.88
N ASN A 69 -8.42 -12.42 0.27
CA ASN A 69 -8.61 -13.86 0.41
C ASN A 69 -7.44 -14.69 -0.18
N GLY A 70 -6.21 -14.17 -0.06
CA GLY A 70 -5.00 -14.80 -0.59
C GLY A 70 -4.68 -14.47 -2.06
N GLU A 71 -5.62 -13.88 -2.80
CA GLU A 71 -5.45 -13.53 -4.20
C GLU A 71 -5.06 -12.05 -4.39
N PRO A 72 -4.14 -11.72 -5.31
CA PRO A 72 -3.84 -10.32 -5.64
C PRO A 72 -5.08 -9.58 -6.15
N ILE A 73 -5.33 -8.36 -5.68
CA ILE A 73 -6.48 -7.57 -6.15
C ILE A 73 -6.19 -7.06 -7.58
N PRO A 74 -6.97 -7.47 -8.61
CA PRO A 74 -6.75 -7.03 -9.98
C PRO A 74 -7.06 -5.53 -10.13
N GLY A 75 -6.19 -4.80 -10.83
CA GLY A 75 -6.42 -3.38 -11.13
C GLY A 75 -6.04 -2.41 -10.02
N LEU A 76 -5.55 -2.89 -8.87
CA LEU A 76 -4.74 -2.04 -8.01
C LEU A 76 -3.50 -1.66 -8.83
N LYS A 77 -3.33 -0.38 -9.12
CA LYS A 77 -2.05 0.06 -9.66
C LYS A 77 -1.01 -0.35 -8.64
N LYS A 78 0.05 -1.01 -9.10
CA LYS A 78 1.24 -1.19 -8.29
C LYS A 78 1.75 0.22 -8.06
N ASP A 79 1.32 0.85 -6.98
CA ASP A 79 1.79 2.16 -6.61
C ASP A 79 3.21 1.91 -6.11
N PHE A 80 4.15 2.05 -7.04
CA PHE A 80 5.57 2.09 -6.72
C PHE A 80 5.79 3.45 -6.10
N PHE A 81 6.15 3.50 -4.83
CA PHE A 81 6.61 4.73 -4.21
C PHE A 81 8.12 4.76 -4.40
N GLN A 82 8.57 5.58 -5.36
CA GLN A 82 9.99 5.92 -5.44
C GLN A 82 10.27 6.92 -4.32
N THR A 83 11.31 6.65 -3.55
CA THR A 83 11.75 7.51 -2.45
C THR A 83 13.00 8.29 -2.84
#